data_AF-A0A5D6W1J8-F1
#
_entry.id   AF-A0A5D6W1J8-F1
#
_cell.length_a   1.000
_cell.length_b   1.000
_cell.length_c   1.000
_cell.angle_alpha   90.00
_cell.angle_beta   90.00
_cell.angle_gamma   90.00
#
_symmetry.space_group_name_H-M   'P 1'
#
loop_
_entity.id
_entity.type
_entity.pdbx_description
1 polymer ?
#
loop_
_entity_poly.entity_id
_entity_poly.type
_entity_poly.pdbx_seq_one_letter_code
_entity_poly.pdbx_strand_id
1 'polypeptide(L)'
;MDYFIKEIDDCITETKTNHEERVSYMTYEMKMQEAHDDGRAEGRAEGRAEGRAEGERRNQEQTARDMLRDNMDIQLIMKYTHLSADRIAELAQKL
;
A
#
# COMPACT_ATOMS: atom_id res chain seq x y z
N MET A 1 45.84 23.37 -39.19
CA MET A 1 45.37 21.97 -39.18
C MET A 1 44.95 21.56 -37.77
N ASP A 2 45.82 21.74 -36.77
CA ASP A 2 45.56 21.35 -35.38
C ASP A 2 44.35 22.04 -34.70
N TYR A 3 44.10 23.31 -35.06
CA TYR A 3 43.01 24.11 -34.49
C TYR A 3 41.61 23.59 -34.85
N PHE A 4 41.42 23.14 -36.10
CA PHE A 4 40.13 22.64 -36.57
C PHE A 4 39.78 21.28 -35.97
N ILE A 5 40.76 20.39 -35.81
CA ILE A 5 40.56 19.09 -35.15
C ILE A 5 40.21 19.28 -33.67
N LYS A 6 40.84 20.25 -32.99
CA LYS A 6 40.51 20.59 -31.61
C LYS A 6 39.07 21.11 -31.45
N GLU A 7 38.61 21.99 -32.34
CA GLU A 7 37.21 22.48 -32.31
C GLU A 7 36.20 21.34 -32.50
N ILE A 8 36.52 20.36 -33.36
CA ILE A 8 35.68 19.16 -33.54
C ILE A 8 35.67 18.30 -32.27
N ASP A 9 36.82 18.05 -31.66
CA ASP A 9 36.91 17.24 -30.43
C ASP A 9 36.20 17.90 -29.25
N ASP A 10 36.31 19.23 -29.12
CA ASP A 10 35.60 20.01 -28.09
C ASP A 10 34.08 19.90 -28.30
N CYS A 11 33.60 20.03 -29.55
CA CYS A 11 32.18 19.88 -29.88
C CYS A 11 31.65 18.45 -29.63
N ILE A 12 32.43 17.42 -30.00
CA ILE A 12 32.07 16.01 -29.73
C ILE A 12 31.99 15.77 -28.23
N THR A 13 32.92 16.31 -27.46
CA THR A 13 32.97 16.16 -26.01
C THR A 13 31.76 16.84 -25.37
N GLU A 14 31.46 18.09 -25.75
CA GLU A 14 30.28 18.81 -25.27
C GLU A 14 28.98 18.07 -25.59
N THR A 15 28.85 17.57 -26.83
CA THR A 15 27.65 16.81 -27.24
C THR A 15 27.47 15.52 -26.44
N LYS A 16 28.57 14.79 -26.16
CA LYS A 16 28.55 13.58 -25.33
C LYS A 16 28.19 13.90 -23.88
N THR A 17 28.83 14.91 -23.29
CA THR A 17 28.53 15.34 -21.92
C THR A 17 27.07 15.75 -21.78
N ASN A 18 26.55 16.57 -22.70
CA ASN A 18 25.14 16.98 -22.70
C ASN A 18 24.20 15.77 -22.82
N HIS A 19 24.56 14.78 -23.64
CA HIS A 19 23.78 13.55 -23.76
C HIS A 19 23.79 12.74 -22.46
N GLU A 20 24.96 12.55 -21.84
CA GLU A 20 25.13 11.83 -20.59
C GLU A 20 24.39 12.50 -19.43
N GLU A 21 24.50 13.82 -19.30
CA GLU A 21 23.75 14.61 -18.30
C GLU A 21 22.24 14.46 -18.49
N ARG A 22 21.77 14.52 -19.74
CA ARG A 22 20.35 14.32 -20.04
C ARG A 22 19.89 12.90 -19.69
N VAL A 23 20.67 11.87 -20.03
CA VAL A 23 20.36 10.48 -19.67
C VAL A 23 20.38 10.28 -18.16
N SER A 24 21.35 10.87 -17.46
CA SER A 24 21.46 10.84 -16.00
C SER A 24 20.23 11.47 -15.34
N TYR A 25 19.83 12.65 -15.80
CA TYR A 25 18.64 13.35 -15.31
C TYR A 25 17.36 12.54 -15.55
N MET A 26 17.14 12.05 -16.77
CA MET A 26 15.98 11.22 -17.09
C MET A 26 15.93 9.95 -16.25
N THR A 27 17.08 9.29 -16.05
CA THR A 27 17.17 8.08 -15.21
C THR A 27 16.80 8.39 -13.76
N TYR A 28 17.25 9.52 -13.23
CA TYR A 28 16.92 9.96 -11.89
C TYR A 28 15.42 10.23 -11.74
N GLU A 29 14.82 11.01 -12.65
CA GLU A 29 13.38 11.26 -12.64
C GLU A 29 12.56 9.98 -12.72
N MET A 30 12.94 9.06 -13.62
CA MET A 30 12.28 7.77 -13.76
C MET A 30 12.31 6.97 -12.46
N LYS A 31 13.46 6.90 -11.79
CA LYS A 31 13.58 6.21 -10.49
C LYS A 31 12.74 6.85 -9.40
N MET A 32 12.67 8.18 -9.36
CA MET A 32 11.83 8.89 -8.38
C MET A 32 10.34 8.66 -8.65
N GLN A 33 9.96 8.65 -9.92
CA GLN A 33 8.59 8.37 -10.34
C GLN A 33 8.19 6.93 -10.01
N GLU A 34 9.04 5.96 -10.33
CA GLU A 34 8.85 4.54 -10.00
C GLU A 34 8.71 4.35 -8.48
N ALA A 35 9.63 4.90 -7.68
CA ALA A 35 9.54 4.82 -6.22
C ALA A 35 8.24 5.43 -5.67
N HIS A 36 7.76 6.52 -6.25
CA HIS A 36 6.50 7.14 -5.87
C HIS A 36 5.27 6.34 -6.32
N ASP A 37 5.33 5.71 -7.49
CA ASP A 37 4.28 4.81 -7.98
C ASP A 37 4.16 3.56 -7.12
N ASP A 38 5.30 2.95 -6.77
CA ASP A 38 5.41 1.79 -5.89
C ASP A 38 4.88 2.12 -4.49
N GLY A 39 5.35 3.20 -3.87
CA GLY A 39 4.87 3.60 -2.54
C GLY A 39 3.35 3.87 -2.51
N ARG A 40 2.79 4.43 -3.60
CA ARG A 40 1.33 4.59 -3.72
C ARG A 40 0.60 3.27 -3.96
N ALA A 41 1.20 2.33 -4.69
CA ALA A 41 0.62 1.02 -4.91
C ALA A 41 0.58 0.19 -3.61
N GLU A 42 1.70 0.16 -2.88
CA GLU A 42 1.85 -0.49 -1.57
C GLU A 42 0.86 0.10 -0.56
N GLY A 43 0.86 1.42 -0.36
CA GLY A 43 -0.06 2.05 0.60
C GLY A 43 -1.54 1.80 0.29
N ARG A 44 -1.93 1.72 -1.00
CA ARG A 44 -3.29 1.32 -1.39
C ARG A 44 -3.57 -0.15 -1.13
N ALA A 45 -2.59 -1.03 -1.31
CA ALA A 45 -2.75 -2.45 -1.07
C ALA A 45 -2.91 -2.73 0.43
N GLU A 46 -2.02 -2.18 1.25
CA GLU A 46 -2.06 -2.28 2.71
C GLU A 46 -3.37 -1.70 3.26
N GLY A 47 -3.71 -0.46 2.89
CA GLY A 47 -4.94 0.17 3.38
C GLY A 47 -6.22 -0.58 3.00
N ARG A 48 -6.25 -1.25 1.83
CA ARG A 48 -7.38 -2.12 1.47
C ARG A 48 -7.40 -3.41 2.27
N ALA A 49 -6.25 -4.02 2.54
CA ALA A 49 -6.16 -5.24 3.32
C ALA A 49 -6.59 -4.99 4.77
N GLU A 50 -6.03 -3.95 5.40
CA GLU A 50 -6.38 -3.52 6.76
C GLU A 50 -7.86 -3.13 6.85
N GLY A 51 -8.35 -2.31 5.91
CA GLY A 51 -9.74 -1.88 5.90
C GLY A 51 -10.74 -3.03 5.75
N ARG A 52 -10.42 -4.05 4.94
CA ARG A 52 -11.26 -5.26 4.83
C ARG A 52 -11.24 -6.08 6.11
N ALA A 53 -10.06 -6.33 6.68
CA ALA A 53 -9.94 -7.09 7.92
C ALA A 53 -10.65 -6.39 9.09
N GLU A 54 -10.50 -5.07 9.22
CA GLU A 54 -11.20 -4.29 10.24
C GLU A 54 -12.71 -4.29 10.00
N GLY A 55 -13.16 -4.12 8.75
CA GLY A 55 -14.57 -4.16 8.39
C GLY A 55 -15.23 -5.50 8.68
N GLU A 56 -14.59 -6.61 8.32
CA GLU A 56 -15.04 -7.97 8.63
C GLU A 56 -15.15 -8.18 10.14
N ARG A 57 -14.12 -7.81 10.91
CA ARG A 57 -14.15 -7.92 12.37
C ARG A 57 -15.27 -7.08 13.00
N ARG A 58 -15.44 -5.82 12.55
CA ARG A 58 -16.52 -4.95 13.03
C ARG A 58 -17.89 -5.54 12.72
N ASN A 59 -18.08 -6.10 11.53
CA ASN A 59 -19.33 -6.75 11.16
C ASN A 59 -19.60 -7.99 12.02
N GLN A 60 -18.60 -8.86 12.22
CA GLN A 60 -18.73 -10.04 13.08
C GLN A 60 -19.09 -9.66 14.52
N GLU A 61 -18.41 -8.66 15.10
CA GLU A 61 -18.70 -8.16 16.45
C GLU A 61 -20.09 -7.52 16.54
N GLN A 62 -20.52 -6.78 15.52
CA GLN A 62 -21.83 -6.16 15.49
C GLN A 62 -22.94 -7.21 15.39
N THR A 63 -22.80 -8.18 14.47
CA THR A 63 -23.73 -9.31 14.37
C THR A 63 -23.80 -10.10 15.67
N ALA A 64 -22.65 -10.36 16.33
CA ALA A 64 -22.65 -11.03 17.61
C ALA A 64 -23.40 -10.25 18.70
N ARG A 65 -23.24 -8.92 18.75
CA ARG A 65 -23.97 -8.07 19.70
C ARG A 65 -25.48 -8.10 19.46
N ASP A 66 -25.90 -8.02 18.21
CA ASP A 66 -27.33 -8.06 17.86
C ASP A 66 -27.92 -9.44 18.20
N MET A 67 -27.19 -10.53 17.91
CA MET A 67 -27.60 -11.88 18.31
C MET A 67 -27.66 -12.09 19.83
N LEU A 68 -26.72 -11.51 20.59
CA LEU A 68 -26.74 -11.54 22.06
C LEU A 68 -27.95 -10.79 22.62
N ARG A 69 -28.30 -9.64 22.05
CA ARG A 69 -29.50 -8.87 22.44
C ARG A 69 -30.80 -9.64 22.20
N ASP A 70 -30.83 -10.45 21.13
CA ASP A 70 -31.95 -11.32 20.80
C ASP A 70 -31.99 -12.62 21.65
N ASN A 71 -31.11 -12.75 22.66
CA ASN A 71 -30.95 -13.94 23.50
C ASN A 71 -30.69 -15.24 22.70
N MET A 72 -29.97 -15.15 21.58
CA MET A 72 -29.58 -16.34 20.81
C MET A 72 -28.54 -17.18 21.54
N ASP A 73 -28.51 -18.48 21.23
CA ASP A 73 -27.56 -19.43 21.82
C ASP A 73 -26.10 -19.13 21.41
N ILE A 74 -25.18 -19.22 22.37
CA ILE A 74 -23.75 -18.91 22.17
C ILE A 74 -23.13 -19.77 21.06
N GLN A 75 -23.52 -21.04 20.92
CA GLN A 75 -23.00 -21.92 19.85
C GLN A 75 -23.45 -21.43 18.47
N LEU A 76 -24.67 -20.88 18.38
CA LEU A 76 -25.19 -20.31 17.13
C LEU A 76 -24.42 -19.05 16.74
N ILE A 77 -24.13 -18.19 17.73
CA ILE A 77 -23.36 -16.95 17.54
C ILE A 77 -21.95 -17.30 17.07
N MET A 78 -21.28 -18.27 17.69
CA MET A 78 -19.96 -18.75 17.26
C MET A 78 -19.99 -19.25 15.82
N LYS A 79 -21.02 -20.02 15.44
CA LYS A 79 -21.14 -20.60 14.10
C LYS A 79 -21.22 -19.54 13.00
N TYR A 80 -21.97 -18.45 13.20
CA TYR A 80 -22.22 -17.45 12.16
C TYR A 80 -21.29 -16.24 12.20
N THR A 81 -20.75 -15.90 13.37
CA THR A 81 -19.83 -14.75 13.51
C THR A 81 -18.36 -15.17 13.47
N HIS A 82 -18.08 -16.47 13.57
CA HIS A 82 -16.74 -17.04 13.64
C HIS A 82 -15.89 -16.50 14.80
N LEU A 83 -16.52 -15.92 15.82
CA LEU A 83 -15.88 -15.45 17.03
C LEU A 83 -15.70 -16.59 18.05
N SER A 84 -14.67 -16.47 18.89
CA SER A 84 -14.45 -17.39 20.01
C SER A 84 -15.47 -17.14 21.13
N ALA A 85 -15.70 -18.17 21.95
CA ALA A 85 -16.55 -18.05 23.14
C ALA A 85 -16.08 -16.92 24.07
N ASP A 86 -14.77 -16.79 24.28
CA ASP A 86 -14.19 -15.71 25.08
C ASP A 86 -14.53 -14.34 24.52
N ARG A 87 -14.41 -14.16 23.20
CA ARG A 87 -14.73 -12.87 22.57
C ARG A 87 -16.21 -12.53 22.67
N ILE A 88 -17.09 -13.51 22.53
CA ILE A 88 -18.53 -13.33 22.71
C ILE A 88 -18.85 -12.98 24.16
N ALA A 89 -18.21 -13.63 25.14
CA ALA A 89 -18.37 -13.31 26.55
C ALA A 89 -17.90 -11.89 26.89
N GLU A 90 -16.78 -11.44 26.31
CA GLU A 90 -16.33 -10.04 26.42
C GLU A 90 -17.33 -9.04 25.82
N LEU A 91 -17.95 -9.38 24.69
CA LEU A 91 -18.97 -8.53 24.07
C LEU A 91 -20.23 -8.48 24.94
N ALA A 92 -20.63 -9.60 25.54
CA ALA A 92 -21.77 -9.68 26.46
C ALA A 92 -21.57 -8.83 27.73
N GLN A 93 -20.34 -8.75 28.26
CA GLN A 93 -20.04 -7.89 29.42
C GLN A 93 -20.10 -6.39 29.10
N LYS A 94 -20.03 -6.02 27.81
CA LYS A 94 -20.01 -4.61 27.34
C LYS A 94 -21.34 -4.16 26.72
N LEU A 95 -22.37 -5.02 26.76
CA LEU A 95 -23.72 -4.72 26.31
C LEU A 95 -24.56 -4.11 27.43
#